data_AF-A0A3N9VNL6-F1
#
_entry.id   AF-A0A3N9VNL6-F1
#
_cell.length_a   1.000
_cell.length_b   1.000
_cell.length_c   1.000
_cell.angle_alpha   90.00
_cell.angle_beta   90.00
_cell.angle_gamma   90.00
#
_symmetry.space_group_name_H-M   'P 1'
#
loop_
_entity.id
_entity.type
_entity.pdbx_description
1 polymer ?
#
loop_
_entity_poly.entity_id
_entity_poly.type
_entity_poly.pdbx_seq_one_letter_code
_entity_poly.pdbx_strand_id
1 'polypeptide(L)'
;MIPALFAKFAADVRHWVIAALVLVVIVLTIWLQLSRAGLATAKAQNETLTTKISTQNQAVRKWKEEGERAREQALAAQQAAAKVRAESNRRIAELQVEQVPTDCTGAVKWAAGKATVLVEAWQ
;
A
#
# COMPACT_ATOMS: atom_id res chain seq x y z
N MET A 1 77.77 38.55 -12.73
CA MET A 1 76.79 38.74 -11.64
C MET A 1 75.35 38.43 -12.07
N ILE A 2 74.93 38.78 -13.28
CA ILE A 2 73.58 38.53 -13.85
C ILE A 2 73.15 37.04 -13.91
N PRO A 3 73.99 36.04 -14.29
CA PRO A 3 73.53 34.66 -14.42
C PRO A 3 73.21 33.96 -13.09
N ALA A 4 73.82 34.39 -11.98
CA ALA A 4 73.58 33.81 -10.66
C ALA A 4 72.23 34.24 -10.06
N LEU A 5 71.75 35.44 -10.41
CA LEU A 5 70.43 35.93 -10.00
C LEU A 5 69.31 35.22 -10.76
N PHE A 6 69.50 34.97 -12.06
CA PHE A 6 68.56 34.20 -12.87
C PHE A 6 68.41 32.75 -12.39
N ALA A 7 69.52 32.10 -12.02
CA ALA A 7 69.50 30.73 -11.50
C ALA A 7 68.71 30.61 -10.17
N LYS A 8 68.87 31.59 -9.27
CA LYS A 8 68.10 31.65 -8.01
C LYS A 8 66.62 31.90 -8.26
N PHE A 9 66.29 32.86 -9.11
CA PHE A 9 64.91 33.16 -9.48
C PHE A 9 64.20 31.96 -10.12
N ALA A 10 64.87 31.27 -11.06
CA ALA A 10 64.32 30.06 -11.68
C ALA A 10 64.11 28.92 -10.67
N ALA A 11 65.01 28.79 -9.68
CA ALA A 11 64.84 27.84 -8.60
C ALA A 11 63.63 28.19 -7.71
N ASP A 12 63.48 29.45 -7.31
CA ASP A 12 62.35 29.89 -6.48
C ASP A 12 61.00 29.65 -7.19
N VAL A 13 60.89 30.03 -8.47
CA VAL A 13 59.69 29.76 -9.28
C VAL A 13 59.38 28.27 -9.34
N ARG A 14 60.39 27.42 -9.52
CA ARG A 14 60.21 25.96 -9.51
C ARG A 14 59.65 25.47 -8.18
N HIS A 15 60.15 25.96 -7.05
CA HIS A 15 59.64 25.55 -5.73
C HIS A 15 58.19 26.00 -5.51
N TRP A 16 57.83 27.21 -5.94
CA TRP A 16 56.44 27.70 -5.87
C TRP A 16 55.49 26.87 -6.73
N VAL A 17 55.90 26.50 -7.95
CA VAL A 17 55.09 25.63 -8.83
C VAL A 17 54.90 24.25 -8.20
N ILE A 18 55.96 23.66 -7.64
CA ILE A 18 55.86 22.36 -6.95
C ILE A 18 54.90 22.46 -5.75
N ALA A 19 55.03 23.50 -4.92
CA ALA A 19 54.14 23.71 -3.77
C ALA A 19 52.67 23.86 -4.19
N ALA A 20 52.41 24.61 -5.27
CA ALA A 20 51.07 24.75 -5.83
C ALA A 20 50.50 23.41 -6.34
N LEU A 21 51.32 22.61 -7.03
CA LEU A 21 50.90 21.28 -7.50
C LEU A 21 50.60 20.33 -6.33
N VAL A 22 51.42 20.36 -5.27
CA VAL A 22 51.17 19.57 -4.05
C VAL A 22 49.84 19.97 -3.41
N LEU A 23 49.55 21.28 -3.29
CA LEU A 23 48.27 21.75 -2.77
C LEU A 23 47.09 21.29 -3.63
N VAL A 24 47.21 21.35 -4.96
CA VAL A 24 46.16 20.88 -5.87
C VAL A 24 45.90 19.37 -5.69
N VAL A 25 46.96 18.57 -5.57
CA VAL A 25 46.83 17.11 -5.34
C VAL A 25 46.13 16.83 -4.01
N ILE A 26 46.45 17.56 -2.94
CA ILE A 26 45.79 17.42 -1.63
C ILE A 26 44.29 17.72 -1.76
N VAL A 27 43.93 18.85 -2.39
CA VAL A 27 42.53 19.25 -2.57
C VAL A 27 41.76 18.21 -3.39
N LEU A 28 42.33 17.76 -4.52
CA LEU A 28 41.72 16.73 -5.36
C LEU A 28 41.53 15.40 -4.62
N THR A 29 42.48 15.04 -3.77
CA THR A 29 42.42 13.80 -2.97
C THR A 29 41.29 13.87 -1.95
N ILE A 30 41.17 14.98 -1.22
CA ILE A 30 40.08 15.21 -0.25
C ILE A 30 38.73 15.18 -0.97
N TRP A 31 38.62 15.87 -2.10
CA TRP A 31 37.38 15.93 -2.87
C TRP A 31 36.97 14.54 -3.38
N LEU A 32 37.93 13.76 -3.88
CA LEU A 32 37.68 12.38 -4.33
C LEU A 32 37.18 11.48 -3.19
N GLN A 33 37.74 11.61 -1.98
CA GLN A 33 37.28 10.83 -0.82
C GLN A 33 35.85 11.19 -0.43
N LEU A 34 35.52 12.49 -0.40
CA LEU A 34 34.16 12.97 -0.13
C LEU A 34 33.16 12.46 -1.18
N SER A 35 33.49 12.54 -2.47
CA SER A 35 32.64 12.03 -3.55
C SER A 35 32.43 10.52 -3.47
N ARG A 36 33.47 9.74 -3.12
CA ARG A 36 33.35 8.29 -2.93
C ARG A 36 32.44 7.94 -1.77
N ALA A 37 32.57 8.65 -0.64
CA ALA A 37 31.69 8.47 0.50
C ALA A 37 30.24 8.80 0.14
N GLY A 38 30.00 9.93 -0.55
CA GLY A 38 28.67 10.32 -1.03
C GLY A 38 28.06 9.32 -2.01
N LEU A 39 28.86 8.73 -2.89
CA LEU A 39 28.40 7.68 -3.81
C LEU A 39 28.06 6.38 -3.07
N ALA A 40 28.85 6.00 -2.06
CA ALA A 40 28.56 4.83 -1.24
C ALA A 40 27.26 4.99 -0.44
N THR A 41 27.02 6.16 0.16
CA THR A 41 25.78 6.43 0.88
C THR A 41 24.58 6.46 -0.05
N ALA A 42 24.70 7.08 -1.23
CA ALA A 42 23.64 7.09 -2.23
C ALA A 42 23.29 5.67 -2.72
N LYS A 43 24.28 4.80 -2.92
CA LYS A 43 24.06 3.38 -3.25
C LYS A 43 23.32 2.64 -2.13
N ALA A 44 23.78 2.79 -0.88
CA ALA A 44 23.12 2.16 0.27
C ALA A 44 21.67 2.63 0.43
N GLN A 45 21.40 3.93 0.21
CA GLN A 45 20.04 4.47 0.21
C GLN A 45 19.19 3.90 -0.93
N ASN A 46 19.75 3.79 -2.13
CA ASN A 46 19.06 3.23 -3.28
C ASN A 46 18.69 1.75 -3.07
N GLU A 47 19.62 0.94 -2.57
CA GLU A 47 19.36 -0.46 -2.21
C GLU A 47 18.27 -0.55 -1.14
N THR A 48 18.35 0.27 -0.09
CA THR A 48 17.33 0.32 0.97
C THR A 48 15.95 0.68 0.43
N LEU A 49 15.86 1.69 -0.44
CA LEU A 49 14.60 2.11 -1.06
C LEU A 49 14.06 1.03 -1.99
N THR A 50 14.93 0.38 -2.76
CA THR A 50 14.55 -0.73 -3.65
C THR A 50 13.95 -1.89 -2.86
N THR A 51 14.57 -2.27 -1.73
CA THR A 51 14.02 -3.29 -0.83
C THR A 51 12.67 -2.86 -0.27
N LYS A 52 12.51 -1.62 0.20
CA LYS A 52 11.24 -1.10 0.72
C LYS A 52 10.13 -1.13 -0.33
N ILE A 53 10.43 -0.70 -1.56
CA ILE A 53 9.48 -0.71 -2.68
C ILE A 53 9.07 -2.14 -3.02
N SER A 54 10.02 -3.08 -3.04
CA SER A 54 9.72 -4.50 -3.26
C SER A 54 8.75 -5.05 -2.21
N THR A 55 9.00 -4.77 -0.92
CA THR A 55 8.13 -5.18 0.19
C THR A 55 6.75 -4.55 0.09
N GLN A 56 6.65 -3.25 -0.20
CA GLN A 56 5.37 -2.56 -0.40
C GLN A 56 4.59 -3.15 -1.57
N ASN A 57 5.25 -3.44 -2.69
CA ASN A 57 4.61 -4.08 -3.85
C ASN A 57 4.10 -5.49 -3.53
N GLN A 58 4.82 -6.26 -2.69
CA GLN A 58 4.32 -7.55 -2.21
C GLN A 58 3.09 -7.39 -1.30
N ALA A 59 3.09 -6.41 -0.39
CA ALA A 59 1.95 -6.13 0.47
C ALA A 59 0.70 -5.71 -0.34
N VAL A 60 0.88 -4.82 -1.34
CA VAL A 60 -0.21 -4.40 -2.23
C VAL A 60 -0.77 -5.58 -3.03
N ARG A 61 0.08 -6.50 -3.51
CA ARG A 61 -0.40 -7.73 -4.17
C ARG A 61 -1.26 -8.59 -3.24
N LYS A 62 -0.82 -8.80 -1.99
CA LYS A 62 -1.61 -9.53 -1.00
C LYS A 62 -2.95 -8.86 -0.69
N TRP A 63 -2.96 -7.54 -0.49
CA TRP A 63 -4.21 -6.80 -0.27
C TRP A 63 -5.14 -6.84 -1.46
N LYS A 64 -4.60 -6.85 -2.68
CA LYS A 64 -5.42 -7.05 -3.89
C LYS A 64 -6.08 -8.43 -3.89
N GLU A 65 -5.32 -9.49 -3.63
CA GLU A 65 -5.86 -10.86 -3.56
C GLU A 65 -6.92 -11.00 -2.45
N GLU A 66 -6.66 -10.44 -1.26
CA GLU A 66 -7.62 -10.44 -0.16
C GLU A 66 -8.88 -9.64 -0.50
N GLY A 67 -8.74 -8.50 -1.17
CA GLY A 67 -9.85 -7.68 -1.63
C GLY A 67 -10.70 -8.38 -2.70
N GLU A 68 -10.08 -9.11 -3.63
CA GLU A 68 -10.78 -9.92 -4.63
C GLU A 68 -11.58 -11.06 -3.97
N ARG A 69 -10.99 -11.79 -3.01
CA ARG A 69 -11.71 -12.80 -2.23
C ARG A 69 -12.87 -12.23 -1.43
N ALA A 70 -12.66 -11.10 -0.76
CA ALA A 70 -13.72 -10.42 0.00
C ALA A 70 -14.86 -9.97 -0.91
N ARG A 71 -14.55 -9.49 -2.12
CA ARG A 71 -15.54 -9.11 -3.13
C ARG A 71 -16.37 -10.31 -3.60
N GLU A 72 -15.73 -11.44 -3.88
CA GLU A 72 -16.42 -12.67 -4.27
C GLU A 72 -17.36 -13.17 -3.16
N GLN A 73 -16.87 -13.17 -1.91
CA GLN A 73 -17.69 -13.53 -0.75
C GLN A 73 -18.88 -12.58 -0.55
N ALA A 74 -18.66 -11.27 -0.70
CA ALA A 74 -19.72 -10.27 -0.61
C ALA A 74 -20.78 -10.46 -1.71
N LEU A 75 -20.36 -10.75 -2.95
CA LEU A 75 -21.27 -11.05 -4.06
C LEU A 75 -22.07 -12.33 -3.79
N ALA A 76 -21.43 -13.40 -3.31
CA ALA A 76 -22.11 -14.64 -2.95
C ALA A 76 -23.12 -14.42 -1.82
N ALA A 77 -22.74 -13.66 -0.78
CA ALA A 77 -23.64 -13.30 0.33
C ALA A 77 -24.83 -12.45 -0.15
N GLN A 78 -24.61 -11.48 -1.03
CA GLN A 78 -25.69 -10.69 -1.62
C GLN A 78 -26.66 -11.55 -2.44
N GLN A 79 -26.16 -12.49 -3.24
CA GLN A 79 -27.01 -13.40 -4.00
C GLN A 79 -27.80 -14.35 -3.10
N ALA A 80 -27.17 -14.88 -2.04
CA ALA A 80 -27.85 -15.71 -1.05
C ALA A 80 -28.96 -14.92 -0.33
N ALA A 81 -28.65 -13.70 0.14
CA ALA A 81 -29.62 -12.82 0.78
C ALA A 81 -30.77 -12.45 -0.17
N ALA A 82 -30.50 -12.21 -1.45
CA ALA A 82 -31.53 -11.93 -2.45
C ALA A 82 -32.49 -13.12 -2.64
N LYS A 83 -31.98 -14.37 -2.64
CA LYS A 83 -32.81 -15.58 -2.71
C LYS A 83 -33.70 -15.73 -1.48
N VAL A 84 -33.13 -15.56 -0.28
CA VAL A 84 -33.88 -15.62 0.99
C VAL A 84 -34.97 -14.55 1.01
N ARG A 85 -34.65 -13.32 0.60
CA ARG A 85 -35.66 -12.24 0.48
C ARG A 85 -36.75 -12.57 -0.52
N ALA A 86 -36.42 -13.14 -1.67
CA ALA A 86 -37.41 -13.52 -2.68
C ALA A 86 -38.36 -14.61 -2.16
N GLU A 87 -37.82 -15.62 -1.45
CA GLU A 87 -38.62 -16.68 -0.84
C GLU A 87 -39.50 -16.15 0.30
N SER A 88 -38.93 -15.31 1.19
CA SER A 88 -39.67 -14.66 2.27
C SER A 88 -40.81 -13.80 1.72
N ASN A 89 -40.54 -12.97 0.69
CA ASN A 89 -41.57 -12.17 0.02
C ASN A 89 -42.68 -13.03 -0.59
N ARG A 90 -42.35 -14.19 -1.17
CA ARG A 90 -43.35 -15.11 -1.69
C ARG A 90 -44.25 -15.66 -0.58
N ARG A 91 -43.67 -16.12 0.54
CA ARG A 91 -44.45 -16.61 1.70
C ARG A 91 -45.33 -15.51 2.29
N ILE A 92 -44.82 -14.28 2.39
CA ILE A 92 -45.61 -13.13 2.84
C ILE A 92 -46.77 -12.84 1.89
N ALA A 93 -46.54 -12.90 0.57
CA ALA A 93 -47.60 -12.71 -0.40
C ALA A 93 -48.69 -13.80 -0.27
N GLU A 94 -48.30 -15.07 -0.13
CA GLU A 94 -49.24 -16.18 0.10
C GLU A 94 -50.10 -15.96 1.36
N LEU A 95 -49.49 -15.48 2.45
CA LEU A 95 -50.20 -15.13 3.70
C LEU A 95 -51.14 -13.94 3.55
N GLN A 96 -50.83 -12.96 2.69
CA GLN A 96 -51.68 -11.80 2.46
C GLN A 96 -52.97 -12.13 1.70
N VAL A 97 -52.96 -13.14 0.84
CA VAL A 97 -54.16 -13.57 0.08
C VAL A 97 -54.99 -14.60 0.84
N GLU A 98 -54.43 -15.24 1.87
CA GLU A 98 -55.13 -16.21 2.71
C GLU A 98 -56.18 -15.51 3.56
N GLN A 99 -57.45 -15.91 3.42
CA GLN A 99 -58.55 -15.26 4.13
C GLN A 99 -58.46 -15.53 5.64
N VAL A 100 -58.49 -14.45 6.41
CA VAL A 100 -58.59 -14.50 7.87
C VAL A 100 -59.99 -15.03 8.24
N PRO A 101 -60.09 -16.04 9.12
CA PRO A 101 -61.38 -16.51 9.61
C PRO A 101 -62.20 -15.38 10.22
N THR A 102 -63.49 -15.33 9.92
CA THR A 102 -64.40 -14.26 10.39
C THR A 102 -64.77 -14.38 11.87
N ASP A 103 -64.53 -15.54 12.50
CA ASP A 103 -64.76 -15.75 13.92
C ASP A 103 -63.55 -15.32 14.77
N CYS A 104 -63.78 -14.60 15.88
CA CYS A 104 -62.70 -14.07 16.73
C CYS A 104 -61.73 -15.15 17.22
N THR A 105 -62.23 -16.34 17.58
CA THR A 105 -61.39 -17.41 18.12
C THR A 105 -60.51 -18.04 17.04
N GLY A 106 -61.04 -18.20 15.83
CA GLY A 106 -60.32 -18.63 14.63
C GLY A 106 -59.29 -17.61 14.16
N ALA A 107 -59.63 -16.32 14.17
CA ALA A 107 -58.70 -15.24 13.83
C ALA A 107 -57.47 -15.20 14.76
N VAL A 108 -57.68 -15.36 16.08
CA VAL A 108 -56.58 -15.39 17.07
C VAL A 108 -55.68 -16.62 16.87
N LYS A 109 -56.26 -17.80 16.64
CA LYS A 109 -55.49 -19.03 16.37
C LYS A 109 -54.73 -18.95 15.04
N TRP A 110 -55.35 -18.38 14.01
CA TRP A 110 -54.72 -18.13 12.72
C TRP A 110 -53.54 -17.17 12.87
N ALA A 111 -53.72 -16.03 13.55
CA ALA A 111 -52.66 -15.06 13.78
C ALA A 111 -51.48 -15.66 14.56
N ALA A 112 -51.75 -16.43 15.62
CA ALA A 112 -50.71 -17.10 16.40
C ALA A 112 -49.90 -18.12 15.56
N GLY A 113 -50.57 -18.87 14.68
CA GLY A 113 -49.93 -19.85 13.80
C GLY A 113 -49.14 -19.23 12.64
N LYS A 114 -49.56 -18.06 12.14
CA LYS A 114 -48.85 -17.34 11.07
C LYS A 114 -47.74 -16.42 11.57
N ALA A 115 -47.84 -15.92 12.81
CA ALA A 115 -46.79 -15.12 13.43
C ALA A 115 -45.45 -15.87 13.54
N THR A 116 -45.48 -17.17 13.86
CA THR A 116 -44.28 -18.03 13.88
C THR A 116 -43.66 -18.19 12.49
N VAL A 117 -44.48 -18.40 11.46
CA VAL A 117 -44.03 -18.49 10.06
C VAL A 117 -43.36 -17.19 9.58
N LEU A 118 -43.90 -16.04 10.00
CA LEU A 118 -43.33 -14.72 9.70
C LEU A 118 -41.99 -14.48 10.41
N VAL A 119 -41.84 -14.95 11.65
CA VAL A 119 -40.56 -14.85 12.40
C VAL A 119 -39.49 -15.73 11.77
N GLU A 120 -39.82 -16.96 11.39
CA GLU A 120 -38.90 -17.87 10.69
C GLU A 120 -38.51 -17.37 9.30
N ALA A 121 -39.39 -16.61 8.62
CA ALA A 121 -39.09 -16.02 7.32
C ALA A 121 -38.24 -14.74 7.39
N TRP A 122 -38.00 -14.19 8.60
CA TRP A 122 -37.21 -12.98 8.85
C TRP A 122 -35.84 -13.25 9.51
N GLN A 123 -35.59 -14.47 9.98
CA GLN A 123 -34.29 -14.96 10.47
C GLN A 123 -33.44 -15.50 9.32
#